data_AF-A0A547LX62-F1
#
_entry.id   AF-A0A547LX62-F1
#
_cell.length_a   1.000
_cell.length_b   1.000
_cell.length_c   1.000
_cell.angle_alpha   90.00
_cell.angle_beta   90.00
_cell.angle_gamma   90.00
#
_symmetry.space_group_name_H-M   'P 1'
#
loop_
_entity.id
_entity.type
_entity.pdbx_description
1 polymer ?
#
loop_
_entity_poly.entity_id
_entity_poly.type
_entity_poly.pdbx_seq_one_letter_code
_entity_poly.pdbx_strand_id
1 'polypeptide(L)'
;MYRVLRVLLYVTLSLLVAPAAHAALQFQAGQTDAGIHYIVVSGDFAYQDDLSTFENLARSNASVAVTFQSPGGNIQKAMDLGRLIRRLGLSTIQFRAVECASACSLAFFGGVMRFAEAGSIGVHRSSFSNDISLNTKDAVSGVQQMTADIITYMIEMGVDPALLQLSLQYDSDDIRYLSKSEMTKYKIVTLEPGVQQPAADQVPSQTPPPPQAPPQPQVASLPPTPDNSSLAIPPARSGHIEHPKGSAPVKAQPDGKSVSVAVLRNGSSVTILGNSGRWYRVQSGNQVGYMHDTWVHVDQYDSGPLGEFHVQVKSFDNLAEAESYVRSSSVPLSAYLVTNGWFAITLKDTFAEPMAKSLTKEMKDRGAIPNDAYSTNGNTYVRRVCCN
;
A
#
# COMPACT_ATOMS: atom_id res chain seq x y z
N MET A 1 -5.18 84.15 15.04
CA MET A 1 -5.30 83.17 13.95
C MET A 1 -4.08 82.26 13.97
N TYR A 2 -4.17 81.08 14.59
CA TYR A 2 -3.17 80.01 14.42
C TYR A 2 -3.94 78.72 14.17
N ARG A 3 -3.84 78.19 12.95
CA ARG A 3 -4.48 76.95 12.50
C ARG A 3 -3.67 75.77 12.99
N VAL A 4 -4.25 74.93 13.85
CA VAL A 4 -3.69 73.65 14.26
C VAL A 4 -3.98 72.62 13.16
N LEU A 5 -2.94 72.17 12.48
CA LEU A 5 -2.99 71.13 11.46
C LEU A 5 -3.12 69.76 12.14
N ARG A 6 -4.34 69.21 12.22
CA ARG A 6 -4.58 67.82 12.66
C ARG A 6 -4.28 66.88 11.50
N VAL A 7 -3.15 66.17 11.57
CA VAL A 7 -2.85 65.03 10.70
C VAL A 7 -3.71 63.85 11.16
N LEU A 8 -4.76 63.54 10.39
CA LEU A 8 -5.54 62.31 10.54
C LEU A 8 -4.74 61.17 9.91
N LEU A 9 -4.16 60.31 10.75
CA LEU A 9 -3.54 59.06 10.34
C LEU A 9 -4.66 58.05 10.04
N TYR A 10 -4.98 57.83 8.77
CA TYR A 10 -5.87 56.75 8.35
C TYR A 10 -5.14 55.42 8.53
N VAL A 11 -5.43 54.72 9.63
CA VAL A 11 -5.08 53.30 9.79
C VAL A 11 -6.11 52.49 9.01
N THR A 12 -5.79 52.19 7.75
CA THR A 12 -6.50 51.16 6.99
C THR A 12 -6.27 49.82 7.67
N LEU A 13 -7.28 49.36 8.42
CA LEU A 13 -7.33 48.01 8.95
C LEU A 13 -7.62 47.07 7.77
N SER A 14 -6.56 46.62 7.10
CA SER A 14 -6.63 45.56 6.12
C SER A 14 -7.08 44.29 6.84
N LEU A 15 -8.36 43.93 6.71
CA LEU A 15 -8.83 42.58 7.02
C LEU A 15 -8.09 41.64 6.07
N LEU A 16 -7.01 41.03 6.57
CA LEU A 16 -6.45 39.81 6.05
C LEU A 16 -7.54 38.75 6.17
N VAL A 17 -8.34 38.58 5.12
CA VAL A 17 -9.06 37.34 4.90
C VAL A 17 -7.98 36.29 4.67
N ALA A 18 -7.58 35.63 5.75
CA ALA A 18 -6.76 34.44 5.65
C ALA A 18 -7.52 33.45 4.77
N PRO A 19 -6.89 32.85 3.76
CA PRO A 19 -7.51 31.73 3.07
C PRO A 19 -7.77 30.66 4.14
N ALA A 20 -9.03 30.22 4.25
CA ALA A 20 -9.38 29.14 5.15
C ALA A 20 -8.44 27.97 4.88
N ALA A 21 -7.64 27.60 5.87
CA ALA A 21 -6.85 26.38 5.82
C ALA A 21 -7.79 25.24 5.40
N HIS A 22 -7.48 24.56 4.30
CA HIS A 22 -8.26 23.44 3.80
C HIS A 22 -8.47 22.42 4.94
N ALA A 23 -9.73 22.07 5.16
CA ALA A 23 -10.19 21.47 6.39
C ALA A 23 -9.84 19.98 6.43
N ALA A 24 -8.89 19.64 7.31
CA ALA A 24 -8.55 18.30 7.74
C ALA A 24 -9.77 17.43 8.05
N LEU A 25 -9.58 16.10 8.08
CA LEU A 25 -10.65 15.16 8.39
C LEU A 25 -11.36 15.50 9.70
N GLN A 26 -12.69 15.45 9.65
CA GLN A 26 -13.58 15.61 10.78
C GLN A 26 -14.38 14.33 10.99
N PHE A 27 -14.60 13.98 12.26
CA PHE A 27 -15.32 12.78 12.65
C PHE A 27 -16.48 13.17 13.56
N GLN A 28 -17.70 12.90 13.11
CA GLN A 28 -18.91 13.20 13.86
C GLN A 28 -19.67 11.91 14.15
N ALA A 29 -19.93 11.64 15.42
CA ALA A 29 -20.80 10.55 15.82
C ALA A 29 -22.27 10.93 15.56
N GLY A 30 -23.03 9.96 15.08
CA GLY A 30 -24.47 10.04 14.89
C GLY A 30 -25.16 8.77 15.37
N GLN A 31 -26.48 8.85 15.46
CA GLN A 31 -27.34 7.73 15.78
C GLN A 31 -28.60 7.81 14.92
N THR A 32 -29.02 6.68 14.36
CA THR A 32 -30.29 6.58 13.63
C THR A 32 -31.46 6.45 14.59
N ASP A 33 -32.68 6.69 14.12
CA ASP A 33 -33.91 6.48 14.91
C ASP A 33 -34.07 5.04 15.40
N ALA A 34 -33.46 4.07 14.70
CA ALA A 34 -33.41 2.66 15.10
C ALA A 34 -32.32 2.36 16.15
N GLY A 35 -31.64 3.39 16.66
CA GLY A 35 -30.61 3.26 17.68
C GLY A 35 -29.23 2.83 17.15
N ILE A 36 -29.03 2.74 15.84
CA ILE A 36 -27.73 2.34 15.25
C ILE A 36 -26.75 3.52 15.33
N HIS A 37 -25.60 3.31 15.97
CA HIS A 37 -24.53 4.29 16.12
C HIS A 37 -23.58 4.26 14.92
N TYR A 38 -23.26 5.42 14.36
CA TYR A 38 -22.38 5.55 13.20
C TYR A 38 -21.46 6.77 13.30
N ILE A 39 -20.44 6.80 12.44
CA ILE A 39 -19.56 7.96 12.27
C ILE A 39 -19.74 8.52 10.86
N VAL A 40 -19.88 9.84 10.77
CA VAL A 40 -19.70 10.59 9.52
C VAL A 40 -18.25 11.05 9.45
N VAL A 41 -17.56 10.70 8.38
CA VAL A 41 -16.23 11.18 8.04
C VAL A 41 -16.38 12.28 6.99
N SER A 42 -15.96 13.51 7.29
CA SER A 42 -16.08 14.64 6.37
C SER A 42 -14.79 15.42 6.21
N GLY A 43 -14.65 16.13 5.09
CA GLY A 43 -13.45 16.92 4.76
C GLY A 43 -12.48 16.18 3.85
N ASP A 44 -11.34 16.82 3.55
CA ASP A 44 -10.28 16.22 2.73
C ASP A 44 -9.33 15.36 3.56
N PHE A 45 -8.77 14.33 2.93
CA PHE A 45 -7.74 13.49 3.54
C PHE A 45 -6.40 14.24 3.51
N ALA A 46 -5.91 14.72 4.65
CA ALA A 46 -4.64 15.41 4.77
C ALA A 46 -3.53 14.48 5.30
N TYR A 47 -2.28 14.77 4.95
CA TYR A 47 -1.12 13.96 5.39
C TYR A 47 -1.00 13.87 6.92
N GLN A 48 -1.32 14.97 7.60
CA GLN A 48 -1.18 15.16 9.04
C GLN A 48 -2.37 14.68 9.88
N ASP A 49 -3.45 14.16 9.27
CA ASP A 49 -4.65 13.79 10.02
C ASP A 49 -4.36 12.75 11.11
N ASP A 50 -4.87 12.99 12.31
CA ASP A 50 -4.75 12.08 13.44
C ASP A 50 -5.96 11.15 13.52
N LEU A 51 -5.75 9.91 13.07
CA LEU A 51 -6.80 8.87 13.06
C LEU A 51 -7.08 8.28 14.45
N SER A 52 -6.30 8.62 15.48
CA SER A 52 -6.59 8.17 16.86
C SER A 52 -7.91 8.77 17.37
N THR A 53 -8.26 9.97 16.90
CA THR A 53 -9.53 10.63 17.21
C THR A 53 -10.74 9.84 16.68
N PHE A 54 -10.64 9.32 15.45
CA PHE A 54 -11.64 8.40 14.88
C PHE A 54 -11.76 7.11 15.68
N GLU A 55 -10.63 6.47 16.03
CA GLU A 55 -10.66 5.22 16.80
C GLU A 55 -11.31 5.40 18.18
N ASN A 56 -10.95 6.49 18.88
CA ASN A 56 -11.53 6.82 20.17
C ASN A 56 -13.03 7.08 20.05
N LEU A 57 -13.47 7.81 19.01
CA LEU A 57 -14.87 8.08 18.75
C LEU A 57 -15.65 6.79 18.44
N ALA A 58 -15.09 5.91 17.61
CA ALA A 58 -15.71 4.63 17.24
C ALA A 58 -15.96 3.76 18.47
N ARG A 59 -14.97 3.67 19.38
CA ARG A 59 -15.08 2.90 20.61
C ARG A 59 -16.04 3.52 21.61
N SER A 60 -15.93 4.83 21.87
CA SER A 60 -16.75 5.53 22.86
C SER A 60 -18.22 5.65 22.48
N ASN A 61 -18.51 5.80 21.19
CA ASN A 61 -19.87 5.84 20.67
C ASN A 61 -20.41 4.44 20.30
N ALA A 62 -19.66 3.36 20.55
CA ALA A 62 -20.01 1.99 20.13
C ALA A 62 -20.50 1.93 18.66
N SER A 63 -19.82 2.67 17.78
CA SER A 63 -20.23 2.82 16.39
C SER A 63 -20.08 1.49 15.66
N VAL A 64 -21.02 1.18 14.76
CA VAL A 64 -20.99 -0.04 13.95
C VAL A 64 -20.86 0.24 12.45
N ALA A 65 -21.05 1.50 12.05
CA ALA A 65 -21.01 1.92 10.66
C ALA A 65 -20.28 3.26 10.47
N VAL A 66 -19.79 3.47 9.25
CA VAL A 66 -19.15 4.70 8.79
C VAL A 66 -19.78 5.13 7.47
N THR A 67 -20.05 6.42 7.34
CA THR A 67 -20.47 7.07 6.10
C THR A 67 -19.53 8.23 5.78
N PHE A 68 -19.40 8.60 4.50
CA PHE A 68 -18.44 9.60 4.07
C PHE A 68 -19.11 10.77 3.37
N GLN A 69 -18.56 11.95 3.64
CA GLN A 69 -18.83 13.20 2.94
C GLN A 69 -17.48 13.85 2.61
N SER A 70 -16.79 13.28 1.63
CA SER A 70 -15.40 13.64 1.32
C SER A 70 -15.13 13.62 -0.19
N PRO A 71 -14.50 14.68 -0.74
CA PRO A 71 -14.01 14.68 -2.11
C PRO A 71 -12.74 13.83 -2.30
N GLY A 72 -12.17 13.29 -1.21
CA GLY A 72 -10.92 12.54 -1.20
C GLY A 72 -9.73 13.38 -0.73
N GLY A 73 -8.54 13.16 -1.30
CA GLY A 73 -7.29 13.78 -0.86
C GLY A 73 -6.13 12.78 -0.82
N ASN A 74 -5.40 12.74 0.29
CA ASN A 74 -4.25 11.89 0.50
C ASN A 74 -4.62 10.40 0.53
N ILE A 75 -4.12 9.69 -0.48
CA ILE A 75 -4.32 8.28 -0.74
C ILE A 75 -3.86 7.41 0.43
N GLN A 76 -2.65 7.65 0.94
CA GLN A 76 -2.11 6.87 2.05
C GLN A 76 -2.95 7.03 3.31
N LYS A 77 -3.39 8.26 3.63
CA LYS A 77 -4.25 8.51 4.78
C LYS A 77 -5.60 7.81 4.64
N ALA A 78 -6.17 7.80 3.45
CA ALA A 78 -7.42 7.07 3.19
C ALA A 78 -7.27 5.56 3.34
N MET A 79 -6.18 4.97 2.84
CA MET A 79 -5.87 3.56 3.06
C MET A 79 -5.63 3.26 4.55
N ASP A 80 -4.96 4.14 5.28
CA ASP A 80 -4.75 3.99 6.72
C ASP A 80 -6.07 4.02 7.49
N LEU A 81 -6.99 4.95 7.16
CA LEU A 81 -8.33 5.00 7.72
C LEU A 81 -9.13 3.74 7.37
N GLY A 82 -9.09 3.28 6.12
CA GLY A 82 -9.79 2.07 5.73
C GLY A 82 -9.27 0.80 6.43
N ARG A 83 -7.95 0.67 6.62
CA ARG A 83 -7.39 -0.41 7.48
C ARG A 83 -7.89 -0.30 8.91
N LEU A 84 -8.00 0.91 9.46
CA LEU A 84 -8.52 1.14 10.80
C LEU A 84 -10.02 0.76 10.91
N ILE A 85 -10.84 1.18 9.95
CA ILE A 85 -12.26 0.79 9.83
C ILE A 85 -12.39 -0.74 9.85
N ARG A 86 -11.59 -1.45 9.03
CA ARG A 86 -11.63 -2.92 8.97
C ARG A 86 -11.23 -3.57 10.29
N ARG A 87 -10.15 -3.09 10.92
CA ARG A 87 -9.67 -3.60 12.23
C ARG A 87 -10.70 -3.42 13.34
N LEU A 88 -11.48 -2.34 13.29
CA LEU A 88 -12.55 -2.06 14.25
C LEU A 88 -13.85 -2.82 13.94
N GLY A 89 -13.91 -3.58 12.83
CA GLY A 89 -15.09 -4.35 12.45
C GLY A 89 -16.26 -3.49 11.97
N LEU A 90 -16.01 -2.25 11.53
CA LEU A 90 -17.05 -1.31 11.13
C LEU A 90 -17.53 -1.59 9.70
N SER A 91 -18.82 -1.42 9.48
CA SER A 91 -19.41 -1.43 8.13
C SER A 91 -19.25 -0.06 7.47
N THR A 92 -19.19 -0.02 6.14
CA THR A 92 -19.22 1.25 5.38
C THR A 92 -20.50 1.36 4.57
N ILE A 93 -21.12 2.55 4.63
CA ILE A 93 -22.42 2.85 4.01
C ILE A 93 -22.30 4.17 3.28
N GLN A 94 -22.50 4.16 1.97
CA GLN A 94 -22.48 5.36 1.14
C GLN A 94 -23.82 5.61 0.47
N PHE A 95 -24.34 6.83 0.63
CA PHE A 95 -25.54 7.31 -0.04
C PHE A 95 -25.17 8.24 -1.18
N ARG A 96 -25.99 8.26 -2.24
CA ARG A 96 -25.77 9.13 -3.41
C ARG A 96 -25.90 10.62 -3.08
N ALA A 97 -26.62 10.95 -2.01
CA ALA A 97 -26.82 12.34 -1.56
C ALA A 97 -25.56 12.98 -0.96
N VAL A 98 -24.56 12.17 -0.58
CA VAL A 98 -23.31 12.64 0.02
C VAL A 98 -22.11 12.16 -0.79
N GLU A 99 -21.13 13.03 -0.95
CA GLU A 99 -19.98 12.79 -1.81
C GLU A 99 -18.99 11.79 -1.19
N CYS A 100 -18.55 10.81 -1.98
CA CYS A 100 -17.35 10.04 -1.71
C CYS A 100 -16.64 9.75 -3.03
N ALA A 101 -15.57 10.51 -3.27
CA ALA A 101 -14.79 10.44 -4.49
C ALA A 101 -13.30 10.26 -4.21
N SER A 102 -12.57 9.83 -5.24
CA SER A 102 -11.11 9.73 -5.19
C SER A 102 -10.60 8.80 -4.07
N ALA A 103 -9.64 9.27 -3.26
CA ALA A 103 -9.13 8.59 -2.09
C ALA A 103 -10.23 8.21 -1.07
N CYS A 104 -11.36 8.91 -1.00
CA CYS A 104 -12.47 8.52 -0.11
C CYS A 104 -12.94 7.08 -0.40
N SER A 105 -13.01 6.71 -1.68
CA SER A 105 -13.39 5.37 -2.12
C SER A 105 -12.47 4.29 -1.53
N LEU A 106 -11.16 4.59 -1.37
CA LEU A 106 -10.22 3.69 -0.71
C LEU A 106 -10.58 3.49 0.76
N ALA A 107 -10.88 4.55 1.51
CA ALA A 107 -11.32 4.43 2.90
C ALA A 107 -12.62 3.62 3.02
N PHE A 108 -13.57 3.84 2.10
CA PHE A 108 -14.83 3.08 2.01
C PHE A 108 -14.60 1.57 1.84
N PHE A 109 -13.55 1.15 1.10
CA PHE A 109 -13.24 -0.28 0.93
C PHE A 109 -12.89 -0.99 2.25
N GLY A 110 -12.52 -0.25 3.29
CA GLY A 110 -12.21 -0.77 4.62
C GLY A 110 -13.37 -1.43 5.36
N GLY A 111 -14.63 -1.23 4.93
CA GLY A 111 -15.78 -1.82 5.60
C GLY A 111 -15.78 -3.35 5.56
N VAL A 112 -16.08 -3.99 6.70
CA VAL A 112 -16.29 -5.46 6.74
C VAL A 112 -17.56 -5.87 6.01
N MET A 113 -18.57 -5.00 6.04
CA MET A 113 -19.74 -5.03 5.18
C MET A 113 -19.83 -3.67 4.48
N ARG A 114 -20.11 -3.68 3.17
CA ARG A 114 -20.09 -2.49 2.32
C ARG A 114 -21.40 -2.34 1.57
N PHE A 115 -22.10 -1.24 1.84
CA PHE A 115 -23.29 -0.82 1.12
C PHE A 115 -23.04 0.51 0.42
N ALA A 116 -23.43 0.61 -0.86
CA ALA A 116 -23.35 1.84 -1.61
C ALA A 116 -24.53 1.95 -2.58
N GLU A 117 -25.15 3.13 -2.64
CA GLU A 117 -26.16 3.42 -3.66
C GLU A 117 -25.52 3.57 -5.05
N ALA A 118 -26.28 3.27 -6.10
CA ALA A 118 -25.80 3.46 -7.47
C ALA A 118 -25.36 4.92 -7.69
N GLY A 119 -24.14 5.13 -8.18
CA GLY A 119 -23.58 6.44 -8.43
C GLY A 119 -23.05 7.16 -7.18
N SER A 120 -22.90 6.49 -6.03
CA SER A 120 -22.42 7.13 -4.79
C SER A 120 -20.90 7.03 -4.57
N ILE A 121 -20.18 6.28 -5.41
CA ILE A 121 -18.72 6.08 -5.32
C ILE A 121 -18.06 6.60 -6.60
N GLY A 122 -17.18 7.59 -6.46
CA GLY A 122 -16.43 8.22 -7.56
C GLY A 122 -14.97 7.74 -7.64
N VAL A 123 -14.48 7.48 -8.85
CA VAL A 123 -13.09 7.09 -9.15
C VAL A 123 -12.52 7.89 -10.34
N HIS A 124 -11.22 8.17 -10.36
CA HIS A 124 -10.50 8.89 -11.43
C HIS A 124 -8.96 8.80 -11.23
N ARG A 125 -8.14 9.25 -12.21
CA ARG A 125 -6.66 9.09 -12.21
C ARG A 125 -5.93 9.80 -11.08
N SER A 126 -6.38 10.98 -10.63
CA SER A 126 -5.68 11.75 -9.56
C SER A 126 -5.79 11.13 -8.17
N SER A 127 -6.61 10.08 -8.02
CA SER A 127 -6.56 9.16 -6.88
C SER A 127 -5.25 8.35 -6.81
N PHE A 128 -4.31 8.55 -7.74
CA PHE A 128 -3.01 7.85 -7.84
C PHE A 128 -1.83 8.79 -8.09
N SER A 129 -2.09 10.10 -8.16
CA SER A 129 -1.09 11.09 -8.56
C SER A 129 -1.50 12.46 -8.03
N ASN A 130 -1.28 12.75 -6.75
CA ASN A 130 -1.42 14.13 -6.28
C ASN A 130 -0.12 14.70 -5.71
N ASP A 131 0.23 15.85 -6.29
CA ASP A 131 0.97 16.98 -5.75
C ASP A 131 2.31 16.70 -5.13
N ILE A 132 3.25 16.31 -5.97
CA ILE A 132 4.64 16.68 -5.73
C ILE A 132 5.18 17.37 -6.98
N SER A 133 5.45 18.67 -6.85
CA SER A 133 6.35 19.38 -7.75
C SER A 133 7.77 18.85 -7.55
N LEU A 134 7.99 17.62 -7.98
CA LEU A 134 9.30 17.00 -8.07
C LEU A 134 9.67 16.83 -9.53
N ASN A 135 10.97 16.84 -9.76
CA ASN A 135 11.60 16.49 -11.01
C ASN A 135 10.94 15.22 -11.59
N THR A 136 10.67 15.19 -12.89
CA THR A 136 9.78 14.22 -13.56
C THR A 136 10.14 12.74 -13.31
N LYS A 137 11.38 12.44 -12.89
CA LYS A 137 11.85 11.09 -12.54
C LYS A 137 11.40 10.60 -11.16
N ASP A 138 11.30 11.48 -10.16
CA ASP A 138 10.81 11.12 -8.82
C ASP A 138 9.28 10.96 -8.82
N ALA A 139 8.61 11.68 -9.73
CA ALA A 139 7.18 11.57 -9.94
C ALA A 139 6.77 10.20 -10.50
N VAL A 140 7.49 9.63 -11.47
CA VAL A 140 7.16 8.32 -12.08
C VAL A 140 7.31 7.18 -11.07
N SER A 141 8.44 7.13 -10.34
CA SER A 141 8.67 6.10 -9.32
C SER A 141 7.67 6.19 -8.18
N GLY A 142 7.30 7.42 -7.78
CA GLY A 142 6.24 7.66 -6.80
C GLY A 142 4.89 7.12 -7.28
N VAL A 143 4.52 7.36 -8.53
CA VAL A 143 3.26 6.86 -9.13
C VAL A 143 3.25 5.34 -9.20
N GLN A 144 4.35 4.69 -9.59
CA GLN A 144 4.42 3.23 -9.65
C GLN A 144 4.31 2.58 -8.27
N GLN A 145 5.03 3.10 -7.27
CA GLN A 145 4.94 2.61 -5.89
C GLN A 145 3.53 2.78 -5.34
N MET A 146 2.93 3.95 -5.56
CA MET A 146 1.57 4.25 -5.13
C MET A 146 0.55 3.32 -5.80
N THR A 147 0.70 3.07 -7.10
CA THR A 147 -0.13 2.11 -7.85
C THR A 147 -0.08 0.71 -7.22
N ALA A 148 1.13 0.23 -6.87
CA ALA A 148 1.30 -1.06 -6.22
C ALA A 148 0.68 -1.10 -4.81
N ASP A 149 0.83 -0.03 -4.03
CA ASP A 149 0.26 0.07 -2.69
C ASP A 149 -1.28 0.04 -2.74
N ILE A 150 -1.89 0.68 -3.75
CA ILE A 150 -3.34 0.59 -3.96
C ILE A 150 -3.78 -0.79 -4.41
N ILE A 151 -3.08 -1.44 -5.35
CA ILE A 151 -3.44 -2.80 -5.76
C ILE A 151 -3.41 -3.73 -4.54
N THR A 152 -2.35 -3.63 -3.74
CA THR A 152 -2.20 -4.39 -2.50
C THR A 152 -3.36 -4.11 -1.55
N TYR A 153 -3.68 -2.84 -1.34
CA TYR A 153 -4.80 -2.44 -0.49
C TYR A 153 -6.16 -2.92 -1.00
N MET A 154 -6.42 -2.84 -2.32
CA MET A 154 -7.66 -3.36 -2.92
C MET A 154 -7.80 -4.86 -2.65
N ILE A 155 -6.73 -5.63 -2.84
CA ILE A 155 -6.70 -7.07 -2.52
C ILE A 155 -6.92 -7.29 -1.01
N GLU A 156 -6.23 -6.54 -0.14
CA GLU A 156 -6.42 -6.61 1.32
C GLU A 156 -7.87 -6.34 1.74
N MET A 157 -8.59 -5.51 0.99
CA MET A 157 -10.00 -5.19 1.24
C MET A 157 -10.98 -6.08 0.44
N GLY A 158 -10.50 -7.02 -0.38
CA GLY A 158 -11.36 -7.88 -1.20
C GLY A 158 -12.07 -7.14 -2.35
N VAL A 159 -11.50 -6.02 -2.80
CA VAL A 159 -11.91 -5.30 -4.01
C VAL A 159 -11.10 -5.82 -5.19
N ASP A 160 -11.73 -5.95 -6.36
CA ASP A 160 -11.05 -6.38 -7.59
C ASP A 160 -10.09 -5.29 -8.10
N PRO A 161 -8.77 -5.57 -8.21
CA PRO A 161 -7.80 -4.59 -8.72
C PRO A 161 -8.07 -4.10 -10.15
N ALA A 162 -8.89 -4.80 -10.94
CA ALA A 162 -9.33 -4.31 -12.25
C ALA A 162 -10.07 -2.95 -12.16
N LEU A 163 -10.60 -2.58 -10.99
CA LEU A 163 -11.14 -1.25 -10.73
C LEU A 163 -10.10 -0.14 -10.96
N LEU A 164 -8.83 -0.41 -10.67
CA LEU A 164 -7.75 0.55 -10.87
C LEU A 164 -7.60 0.89 -12.36
N GLN A 165 -7.69 -0.11 -13.24
CA GLN A 165 -7.63 0.10 -14.68
C GLN A 165 -8.78 0.99 -15.17
N LEU A 166 -9.99 0.80 -14.61
CA LEU A 166 -11.13 1.69 -14.90
C LEU A 166 -10.84 3.11 -14.43
N SER A 167 -10.32 3.27 -13.21
CA SER A 167 -10.04 4.59 -12.64
C SER A 167 -8.96 5.36 -13.39
N LEU A 168 -7.96 4.68 -13.97
CA LEU A 168 -6.88 5.28 -14.75
C LEU A 168 -7.32 5.77 -16.15
N GLN A 169 -8.51 5.39 -16.62
CA GLN A 169 -9.06 5.85 -17.91
C GLN A 169 -9.66 7.26 -17.82
N TYR A 170 -9.92 7.76 -16.61
CA TYR A 170 -10.60 9.04 -16.39
C TYR A 170 -9.64 10.07 -15.81
N ASP A 171 -9.67 11.27 -16.37
CA ASP A 171 -8.77 12.35 -16.00
C ASP A 171 -9.02 12.90 -14.60
N SER A 172 -8.09 13.71 -14.09
CA SER A 172 -8.05 14.12 -12.67
C SER A 172 -9.24 14.99 -12.26
N ASP A 173 -9.81 15.69 -13.24
CA ASP A 173 -10.96 16.57 -13.20
C ASP A 173 -12.25 15.89 -13.71
N ASP A 174 -12.18 14.61 -14.13
CA ASP A 174 -13.30 13.84 -14.65
C ASP A 174 -13.62 12.65 -13.74
N ILE A 175 -14.50 12.87 -12.75
CA ILE A 175 -14.88 11.84 -11.78
C ILE A 175 -15.90 10.86 -12.39
N ARG A 176 -15.52 9.59 -12.50
CA ARG A 176 -16.43 8.52 -12.88
C ARG A 176 -17.14 7.94 -11.67
N TYR A 177 -18.45 8.18 -11.58
CA TYR A 177 -19.31 7.56 -10.56
C TYR A 177 -19.83 6.20 -10.99
N LEU A 178 -19.65 5.18 -10.14
CA LEU A 178 -19.88 3.77 -10.49
C LEU A 178 -21.37 3.38 -10.43
N SER A 179 -21.83 2.62 -11.43
CA SER A 179 -23.13 1.96 -11.40
C SER A 179 -23.14 0.80 -10.40
N LYS A 180 -24.33 0.36 -9.99
CA LYS A 180 -24.48 -0.80 -9.10
C LYS A 180 -23.85 -2.08 -9.67
N SER A 181 -24.03 -2.34 -10.97
CA SER A 181 -23.43 -3.48 -11.65
C SER A 181 -21.90 -3.44 -11.65
N GLU A 182 -21.30 -2.25 -11.78
CA GLU A 182 -19.85 -2.09 -11.69
C GLU A 182 -19.37 -2.29 -10.26
N MET A 183 -20.10 -1.76 -9.27
CA MET A 183 -19.76 -1.98 -7.86
C MET A 183 -19.82 -3.46 -7.47
N THR A 184 -20.79 -4.23 -7.98
CA THR A 184 -20.82 -5.69 -7.82
C THR A 184 -19.65 -6.35 -8.55
N LYS A 185 -19.43 -6.00 -9.83
CA LYS A 185 -18.36 -6.57 -10.67
C LYS A 185 -16.99 -6.44 -10.01
N TYR A 186 -16.68 -5.25 -9.48
CA TYR A 186 -15.39 -4.96 -8.84
C TYR A 186 -15.40 -5.24 -7.32
N LYS A 187 -16.47 -5.87 -6.80
CA LYS A 187 -16.60 -6.27 -5.39
C LYS A 187 -16.53 -5.09 -4.40
N ILE A 188 -16.96 -3.90 -4.81
CA ILE A 188 -17.02 -2.69 -3.97
C ILE A 188 -18.12 -2.81 -2.92
N VAL A 189 -19.27 -3.39 -3.28
CA VAL A 189 -20.35 -3.71 -2.34
C VAL A 189 -20.30 -5.19 -1.97
N THR A 190 -20.64 -5.51 -0.72
CA THR A 190 -20.71 -6.89 -0.23
C THR A 190 -22.12 -7.31 0.16
N LEU A 191 -23.05 -6.36 0.27
CA LEU A 191 -24.47 -6.61 0.47
C LEU A 191 -25.18 -6.66 -0.88
N GLU A 192 -25.39 -7.87 -1.40
CA GLU A 192 -26.27 -8.12 -2.53
C GLU A 192 -27.73 -8.01 -2.04
N PRO A 193 -28.58 -7.14 -2.62
CA PRO A 193 -30.01 -7.22 -2.38
C PRO A 193 -30.53 -8.48 -3.08
N GLY A 194 -30.66 -9.57 -2.32
CA GLY A 194 -31.23 -10.83 -2.80
C GLY A 194 -30.70 -12.10 -2.14
N VAL A 195 -29.60 -12.06 -1.38
CA VAL A 195 -29.13 -13.24 -0.63
C VAL A 195 -29.51 -13.08 0.83
N GLN A 196 -30.62 -13.72 1.22
CA GLN A 196 -31.00 -13.87 2.61
C GLN A 196 -29.85 -14.55 3.37
N GLN A 197 -29.24 -13.79 4.29
CA GLN A 197 -28.53 -14.37 5.42
C GLN A 197 -29.49 -15.30 6.16
N PRO A 198 -29.10 -16.54 6.51
CA PRO A 198 -29.89 -17.34 7.43
C PRO A 198 -30.00 -16.55 8.73
N ALA A 199 -31.24 -16.25 9.11
CA ALA A 199 -31.55 -15.54 10.33
C ALA A 199 -30.88 -16.26 11.52
N ALA A 200 -30.13 -15.48 12.30
CA ALA A 200 -29.85 -15.83 13.67
C ALA A 200 -31.18 -15.77 14.42
N ASP A 201 -31.80 -16.92 14.67
CA ASP A 201 -32.56 -17.16 15.89
C ASP A 201 -32.88 -18.65 16.09
N GLN A 202 -32.60 -19.09 17.32
CA GLN A 202 -32.96 -20.35 17.99
C GLN A 202 -32.12 -21.61 17.67
N VAL A 203 -31.14 -21.86 18.54
CA VAL A 203 -30.56 -23.19 18.79
C VAL A 203 -31.33 -23.85 19.93
N PRO A 204 -32.05 -24.97 19.72
CA PRO A 204 -32.31 -25.94 20.76
C PRO A 204 -31.13 -26.91 20.83
N SER A 205 -30.47 -26.97 21.99
CA SER A 205 -29.41 -27.92 22.30
C SER A 205 -29.90 -29.36 22.23
N GLN A 206 -29.57 -30.12 21.17
CA GLN A 206 -29.48 -31.58 21.22
C GLN A 206 -28.41 -32.08 20.23
N THR A 207 -27.36 -32.70 20.75
CA THR A 207 -26.29 -33.34 19.99
C THR A 207 -26.57 -34.85 19.89
N PRO A 208 -26.72 -35.45 18.70
CA PRO A 208 -26.50 -36.88 18.49
C PRO A 208 -25.03 -37.14 18.10
N PRO A 209 -24.45 -38.32 18.43
CA PRO A 209 -23.05 -38.62 18.15
C PRO A 209 -22.79 -38.77 16.63
N PRO A 210 -21.55 -38.54 16.16
CA PRO A 210 -21.24 -38.50 14.74
C PRO A 210 -21.31 -39.90 14.09
N PRO A 211 -21.90 -40.03 12.88
CA PRO A 211 -21.77 -41.24 12.08
C PRO A 211 -20.35 -41.39 11.51
N GLN A 212 -19.85 -42.64 11.51
CA GLN A 212 -18.56 -43.02 10.91
C GLN A 212 -18.52 -42.72 9.40
N ALA A 213 -17.38 -42.20 8.94
CA ALA A 213 -17.13 -41.87 7.54
C ALA A 213 -16.98 -43.13 6.65
N PRO A 214 -17.48 -43.13 5.40
CA PRO A 214 -17.24 -44.20 4.43
C PRO A 214 -15.78 -44.21 3.93
N PRO A 215 -15.28 -45.32 3.36
CA PRO A 215 -13.90 -45.45 2.91
C PRO A 215 -13.61 -44.56 1.69
N GLN A 216 -12.48 -43.84 1.71
CA GLN A 216 -11.99 -43.08 0.57
C GLN A 216 -11.50 -44.01 -0.57
N PRO A 217 -11.76 -43.68 -1.85
CA PRO A 217 -11.10 -44.32 -2.98
C PRO A 217 -9.60 -44.04 -2.97
N GLN A 218 -8.79 -45.06 -3.22
CA GLN A 218 -7.34 -44.94 -3.42
C GLN A 218 -7.05 -44.06 -4.64
N VAL A 219 -6.47 -42.88 -4.41
CA VAL A 219 -5.91 -42.05 -5.48
C VAL A 219 -4.64 -42.74 -5.95
N ALA A 220 -4.63 -43.12 -7.23
CA ALA A 220 -3.46 -43.63 -7.91
C ALA A 220 -2.28 -42.66 -7.72
N SER A 221 -1.17 -43.19 -7.25
CA SER A 221 0.11 -42.52 -7.14
C SER A 221 0.52 -41.97 -8.50
N LEU A 222 0.45 -40.64 -8.65
CA LEU A 222 1.17 -39.91 -9.68
C LEU A 222 2.68 -40.11 -9.46
N PRO A 223 3.49 -40.27 -10.52
CA PRO A 223 4.94 -40.31 -10.40
C PRO A 223 5.45 -39.01 -9.76
N PRO A 224 6.54 -39.04 -8.98
CA PRO A 224 7.12 -37.81 -8.46
C PRO A 224 7.60 -36.96 -9.64
N THR A 225 7.02 -35.77 -9.78
CA THR A 225 7.57 -34.72 -10.64
C THR A 225 8.98 -34.37 -10.14
N PRO A 226 9.96 -34.16 -11.04
CA PRO A 226 11.32 -33.79 -10.64
C PRO A 226 11.33 -32.49 -9.82
N ASP A 227 12.20 -32.46 -8.81
CA ASP A 227 12.42 -31.40 -7.81
C ASP A 227 12.17 -29.96 -8.29
N ASN A 228 11.14 -29.32 -7.72
CA ASN A 228 10.95 -27.86 -7.79
C ASN A 228 11.68 -27.13 -6.64
N SER A 229 12.78 -27.70 -6.15
CA SER A 229 13.59 -27.13 -5.05
C SER A 229 14.35 -25.87 -5.47
N SER A 230 14.36 -25.49 -6.76
CA SER A 230 15.20 -24.41 -7.29
C SER A 230 14.59 -23.01 -7.19
N LEU A 231 13.32 -22.87 -6.77
CA LEU A 231 12.66 -21.56 -6.55
C LEU A 231 12.25 -21.29 -5.09
N ALA A 232 12.49 -22.23 -4.18
CA ALA A 232 12.26 -22.02 -2.75
C ALA A 232 13.17 -20.90 -2.19
N ILE A 233 12.59 -19.91 -1.50
CA ILE A 233 13.33 -18.83 -0.84
C ILE A 233 13.91 -19.38 0.47
N PRO A 234 15.25 -19.38 0.66
CA PRO A 234 15.85 -19.85 1.90
C PRO A 234 15.44 -18.95 3.07
N PRO A 235 15.34 -19.49 4.30
CA PRO A 235 15.00 -18.67 5.45
C PRO A 235 16.13 -17.67 5.75
N ALA A 236 15.77 -16.40 5.88
CA ALA A 236 16.67 -15.36 6.35
C ALA A 236 16.97 -15.56 7.86
N ARG A 237 18.26 -15.65 8.22
CA ARG A 237 18.71 -15.91 9.61
C ARG A 237 19.65 -14.83 10.12
N SER A 238 20.39 -14.19 9.23
CA SER A 238 21.33 -13.12 9.58
C SER A 238 21.47 -12.14 8.42
N GLY A 239 21.95 -10.94 8.73
CA GLY A 239 22.21 -9.94 7.72
C GLY A 239 22.92 -8.72 8.27
N HIS A 240 23.11 -7.75 7.39
CA HIS A 240 23.74 -6.47 7.66
C HIS A 240 22.83 -5.34 7.22
N ILE A 241 22.92 -4.20 7.90
CA ILE A 241 22.14 -3.03 7.48
C ILE A 241 22.73 -2.43 6.21
N GLU A 242 21.89 -2.21 5.22
CA GLU A 242 22.26 -1.59 3.96
C GLU A 242 21.13 -0.66 3.50
N HIS A 243 21.32 0.64 3.68
CA HIS A 243 20.33 1.65 3.35
C HIS A 243 20.97 2.87 2.68
N PRO A 244 20.36 3.49 1.65
CA PRO A 244 20.95 4.64 0.94
C PRO A 244 21.27 5.85 1.83
N LYS A 245 20.58 6.01 2.98
CA LYS A 245 20.86 7.09 3.94
C LYS A 245 21.97 6.76 4.95
N GLY A 246 22.68 5.64 4.77
CA GLY A 246 23.77 5.20 5.64
C GLY A 246 23.34 4.62 7.00
N SER A 247 22.04 4.65 7.29
CA SER A 247 21.45 4.05 8.50
C SER A 247 19.97 3.74 8.27
N ALA A 248 19.43 2.83 9.08
CA ALA A 248 18.02 2.44 9.06
C ALA A 248 17.46 2.27 10.49
N PRO A 249 16.19 2.66 10.72
CA PRO A 249 15.56 2.52 12.03
C PRO A 249 15.11 1.08 12.28
N VAL A 250 15.28 0.63 13.53
CA VAL A 250 14.60 -0.56 14.07
C VAL A 250 13.30 -0.09 14.69
N LYS A 251 12.17 -0.61 14.21
CA LYS A 251 10.81 -0.22 14.60
C LYS A 251 10.28 -1.13 15.69
N ALA A 252 9.46 -0.60 16.60
CA ALA A 252 8.83 -1.42 17.65
C ALA A 252 7.82 -2.44 17.06
N GLN A 253 7.18 -2.08 15.95
CA GLN A 253 6.20 -2.88 15.22
C GLN A 253 6.56 -2.92 13.72
N PRO A 254 6.05 -3.91 12.94
CA PRO A 254 6.27 -3.99 11.49
C PRO A 254 5.46 -2.93 10.72
N ASP A 255 5.73 -1.65 11.03
CA ASP A 255 5.06 -0.47 10.50
C ASP A 255 6.08 0.69 10.43
N GLY A 256 6.15 1.37 9.28
CA GLY A 256 7.03 2.51 9.05
C GLY A 256 6.78 3.69 9.97
N LYS A 257 5.56 3.84 10.49
CA LYS A 257 5.16 4.90 11.44
C LYS A 257 5.38 4.51 12.90
N SER A 258 5.74 3.26 13.17
CA SER A 258 6.05 2.81 14.53
C SER A 258 7.25 3.57 15.10
N VAL A 259 7.25 3.71 16.43
CA VAL A 259 8.36 4.30 17.17
C VAL A 259 9.63 3.50 16.88
N SER A 260 10.71 4.21 16.57
CA SER A 260 12.01 3.59 16.40
C SER A 260 12.58 3.24 17.78
N VAL A 261 12.78 1.94 18.05
CA VAL A 261 13.45 1.46 19.27
C VAL A 261 14.97 1.63 19.17
N ALA A 262 15.49 1.75 17.95
CA ALA A 262 16.89 2.01 17.66
C ALA A 262 17.10 2.56 16.25
N VAL A 263 18.32 3.02 15.96
CA VAL A 263 18.80 3.32 14.61
C VAL A 263 20.15 2.65 14.43
N LEU A 264 20.26 1.81 13.41
CA LEU A 264 21.48 1.06 13.10
C LEU A 264 22.15 1.65 11.86
N ARG A 265 23.48 1.75 11.88
CA ARG A 265 24.27 2.25 10.73
C ARG A 265 24.51 1.13 9.72
N ASN A 266 24.76 1.48 8.46
CA ASN A 266 25.13 0.48 7.45
C ASN A 266 26.34 -0.36 7.92
N GLY A 267 26.31 -1.64 7.61
CA GLY A 267 27.30 -2.62 8.06
C GLY A 267 27.06 -3.18 9.47
N SER A 268 26.09 -2.65 10.24
CA SER A 268 25.73 -3.25 11.53
C SER A 268 25.11 -4.63 11.32
N SER A 269 25.61 -5.66 12.00
CA SER A 269 25.06 -7.01 11.90
C SER A 269 23.76 -7.16 12.70
N VAL A 270 22.85 -7.97 12.16
CA VAL A 270 21.57 -8.31 12.77
C VAL A 270 21.29 -9.81 12.67
N THR A 271 20.69 -10.37 13.72
CA THR A 271 20.10 -11.72 13.67
C THR A 271 18.63 -11.58 13.27
N ILE A 272 18.18 -12.35 12.28
CA ILE A 272 16.80 -12.35 11.80
C ILE A 272 16.06 -13.48 12.50
N LEU A 273 15.06 -13.11 13.30
CA LEU A 273 14.28 -14.02 14.15
C LEU A 273 12.99 -14.50 13.48
N GLY A 274 12.55 -13.82 12.42
CA GLY A 274 11.36 -14.17 11.66
C GLY A 274 10.94 -13.05 10.71
N ASN A 275 9.90 -13.31 9.92
CA ASN A 275 9.34 -12.38 8.95
C ASN A 275 7.85 -12.14 9.23
N SER A 276 7.40 -10.92 8.98
CA SER A 276 6.00 -10.51 9.02
C SER A 276 5.72 -9.63 7.80
N GLY A 277 5.17 -10.23 6.75
CA GLY A 277 5.08 -9.59 5.43
C GLY A 277 6.45 -9.13 4.94
N ARG A 278 6.58 -7.83 4.67
CA ARG A 278 7.84 -7.18 4.22
C ARG A 278 8.76 -6.73 5.36
N TRP A 279 8.54 -7.21 6.58
CA TRP A 279 9.32 -6.82 7.74
C TRP A 279 10.05 -8.01 8.35
N TYR A 280 11.36 -7.85 8.54
CA TYR A 280 12.15 -8.78 9.34
C TYR A 280 12.07 -8.38 10.81
N ARG A 281 11.73 -9.33 11.66
CA ARG A 281 11.95 -9.20 13.10
C ARG A 281 13.42 -9.46 13.36
N VAL A 282 14.15 -8.44 13.78
CA VAL A 282 15.60 -8.46 13.94
C VAL A 282 16.03 -8.26 15.38
N GLN A 283 17.18 -8.81 15.72
CA GLN A 283 17.90 -8.56 16.97
C GLN A 283 19.31 -8.06 16.68
N SER A 284 19.71 -6.97 17.32
CA SER A 284 21.08 -6.46 17.32
C SER A 284 21.48 -6.12 18.76
N GLY A 285 22.42 -6.88 19.33
CA GLY A 285 22.73 -6.82 20.76
C GLY A 285 21.49 -7.10 21.63
N ASN A 286 21.14 -6.13 22.49
CA ASN A 286 19.97 -6.20 23.39
C ASN A 286 18.68 -5.63 22.77
N GLN A 287 18.74 -5.10 21.56
CA GLN A 287 17.59 -4.47 20.90
C GLN A 287 16.90 -5.46 19.99
N VAL A 288 15.59 -5.59 20.13
CA VAL A 288 14.72 -6.43 19.28
C VAL A 288 13.62 -5.55 18.71
N GLY A 289 13.38 -5.66 17.41
CA GLY A 289 12.29 -4.95 16.73
C GLY A 289 12.15 -5.39 15.28
N TYR A 290 11.63 -4.51 14.44
CA TYR A 290 11.30 -4.80 13.05
C TYR A 290 12.03 -3.85 12.11
N MET A 291 12.56 -4.39 11.01
CA MET A 291 13.16 -3.62 9.93
C MET A 291 12.54 -4.05 8.61
N HIS A 292 12.32 -3.09 7.71
CA HIS A 292 11.79 -3.40 6.40
C HIS A 292 12.80 -4.22 5.59
N ASP A 293 12.30 -5.12 4.75
CA ASP A 293 13.12 -6.05 3.96
C ASP A 293 14.15 -5.33 3.07
N THR A 294 13.81 -4.17 2.51
CA THR A 294 14.72 -3.34 1.71
C THR A 294 15.85 -2.69 2.50
N TRP A 295 15.90 -2.81 3.83
CA TRP A 295 16.94 -2.19 4.66
C TRP A 295 17.99 -3.19 5.16
N VAL A 296 17.76 -4.48 4.95
CA VAL A 296 18.59 -5.56 5.47
C VAL A 296 19.14 -6.37 4.30
N HIS A 297 20.45 -6.35 4.14
CA HIS A 297 21.18 -7.26 3.28
C HIS A 297 21.25 -8.62 3.98
N VAL A 298 20.67 -9.66 3.42
CA VAL A 298 20.55 -10.98 4.07
C VAL A 298 21.71 -11.87 3.64
N ASP A 299 22.47 -12.41 4.59
CA ASP A 299 23.71 -13.17 4.29
C ASP A 299 23.43 -14.50 3.58
N GLN A 300 22.22 -15.04 3.71
CA GLN A 300 21.80 -16.27 3.03
C GLN A 300 21.38 -16.04 1.58
N TYR A 301 21.28 -14.79 1.15
CA TYR A 301 20.86 -14.42 -0.20
C TYR A 301 22.07 -14.01 -1.04
N ASP A 302 22.02 -14.31 -2.33
CA ASP A 302 22.96 -13.79 -3.31
C ASP A 302 22.39 -12.49 -3.90
N SER A 303 22.40 -11.44 -3.07
CA SER A 303 21.92 -10.11 -3.43
C SER A 303 22.97 -9.27 -4.17
N GLY A 304 24.15 -9.82 -4.46
CA GLY A 304 25.32 -9.09 -4.97
C GLY A 304 26.25 -8.56 -3.86
N PRO A 305 27.38 -7.94 -4.20
CA PRO A 305 28.35 -7.44 -3.23
C PRO A 305 27.78 -6.30 -2.37
N LEU A 306 28.06 -6.32 -1.06
CA LEU A 306 27.66 -5.27 -0.13
C LEU A 306 28.20 -3.90 -0.58
N GLY A 307 27.33 -2.90 -0.65
CA GLY A 307 27.67 -1.53 -1.07
C GLY A 307 27.66 -1.31 -2.58
N GLU A 308 27.42 -2.36 -3.38
CA GLU A 308 27.22 -2.22 -4.81
C GLU A 308 25.73 -2.21 -5.18
N PHE A 309 25.43 -1.51 -6.27
CA PHE A 309 24.08 -1.29 -6.75
C PHE A 309 23.87 -2.05 -8.06
N HIS A 310 22.70 -2.68 -8.15
CA HIS A 310 22.14 -3.20 -9.38
C HIS A 310 21.49 -2.07 -10.17
N VAL A 311 21.45 -2.23 -11.49
CA VAL A 311 20.55 -1.45 -12.34
C VAL A 311 19.44 -2.38 -12.78
N GLN A 312 18.28 -2.30 -12.12
CA GLN A 312 17.11 -3.08 -12.45
C GLN A 312 16.41 -2.46 -13.65
N VAL A 313 16.21 -3.24 -14.70
CA VAL A 313 15.65 -2.78 -15.97
C VAL A 313 14.21 -3.22 -16.19
N LYS A 314 13.78 -4.30 -15.52
CA LYS A 314 12.43 -4.85 -15.63
C LYS A 314 12.12 -5.82 -14.49
N SER A 315 10.85 -6.21 -14.35
CA SER A 315 10.41 -7.29 -13.46
C SER A 315 9.38 -8.17 -14.16
N PHE A 316 9.32 -9.45 -13.78
CA PHE A 316 8.33 -10.41 -14.25
C PHE A 316 7.84 -11.25 -13.06
N ASP A 317 6.60 -11.71 -13.10
CA ASP A 317 6.05 -12.69 -12.14
C ASP A 317 6.26 -14.14 -12.60
N ASN A 318 6.74 -14.32 -13.84
CA ASN A 318 6.97 -15.62 -14.49
C ASN A 318 8.45 -15.80 -14.87
N LEU A 319 9.05 -16.93 -14.46
CA LEU A 319 10.46 -17.23 -14.74
C LEU A 319 10.71 -17.37 -16.25
N ALA A 320 9.83 -18.05 -16.99
CA ALA A 320 10.04 -18.30 -18.41
C ALA A 320 10.13 -16.99 -19.22
N GLU A 321 9.30 -16.01 -18.88
CA GLU A 321 9.34 -14.68 -19.48
C GLU A 321 10.58 -13.88 -19.06
N ALA A 322 10.96 -13.96 -17.79
CA ALA A 322 12.20 -13.38 -17.29
C ALA A 322 13.42 -13.90 -18.07
N GLU A 323 13.51 -15.22 -18.25
CA GLU A 323 14.59 -15.85 -19.01
C GLU A 323 14.56 -15.47 -20.49
N SER A 324 13.38 -15.47 -21.11
CA SER A 324 13.22 -15.06 -22.50
C SER A 324 13.68 -13.62 -22.70
N TYR A 325 13.32 -12.71 -21.78
CA TYR A 325 13.73 -11.32 -21.84
C TYR A 325 15.24 -11.17 -21.73
N VAL A 326 15.88 -11.84 -20.75
CA VAL A 326 17.34 -11.83 -20.58
C VAL A 326 18.05 -12.34 -21.84
N ARG A 327 17.61 -13.47 -22.42
CA ARG A 327 18.24 -14.08 -23.61
C ARG A 327 18.06 -13.26 -24.88
N SER A 328 16.97 -12.51 -24.99
CA SER A 328 16.67 -11.65 -26.15
C SER A 328 17.38 -10.30 -26.13
N SER A 329 17.93 -9.92 -24.97
CA SER A 329 18.54 -8.60 -24.77
C SER A 329 19.90 -8.50 -25.46
N SER A 330 20.15 -7.37 -26.12
CA SER A 330 21.47 -7.01 -26.64
C SER A 330 22.42 -6.50 -25.55
N VAL A 331 21.89 -6.13 -24.39
CA VAL A 331 22.64 -5.76 -23.19
C VAL A 331 22.82 -7.01 -22.31
N PRO A 332 23.99 -7.25 -21.70
CA PRO A 332 24.17 -8.34 -20.75
C PRO A 332 23.27 -8.14 -19.50
N LEU A 333 22.30 -9.03 -19.31
CA LEU A 333 21.35 -8.99 -18.20
C LEU A 333 21.44 -10.25 -17.32
N SER A 334 21.03 -10.11 -16.07
CA SER A 334 20.81 -11.20 -15.12
C SER A 334 19.36 -11.15 -14.61
N ALA A 335 18.81 -12.29 -14.22
CA ALA A 335 17.52 -12.43 -13.55
C ALA A 335 17.74 -12.92 -12.12
N TYR A 336 17.08 -12.26 -11.18
CA TYR A 336 17.12 -12.57 -9.75
C TYR A 336 15.74 -12.91 -9.23
N LEU A 337 15.61 -14.00 -8.47
CA LEU A 337 14.43 -14.28 -7.66
C LEU A 337 14.35 -13.25 -6.51
N VAL A 338 13.17 -12.71 -6.23
CA VAL A 338 12.92 -11.69 -5.21
C VAL A 338 12.14 -12.28 -4.04
N THR A 339 12.25 -11.70 -2.83
CA THR A 339 11.57 -12.15 -1.60
C THR A 339 10.05 -12.23 -1.70
N ASN A 340 9.42 -11.53 -2.64
CA ASN A 340 7.98 -11.58 -2.92
C ASN A 340 7.59 -12.63 -3.99
N GLY A 341 8.54 -13.42 -4.50
CA GLY A 341 8.33 -14.45 -5.50
C GLY A 341 8.47 -14.00 -6.96
N TRP A 342 8.73 -12.72 -7.22
CA TRP A 342 8.92 -12.19 -8.57
C TRP A 342 10.37 -12.33 -9.05
N PHE A 343 10.61 -12.00 -10.31
CA PHE A 343 11.92 -12.01 -10.97
C PHE A 343 12.33 -10.59 -11.36
N ALA A 344 13.37 -10.06 -10.74
CA ALA A 344 13.99 -8.79 -11.10
C ALA A 344 15.03 -9.01 -12.20
N ILE A 345 14.96 -8.23 -13.27
CA ILE A 345 15.97 -8.24 -14.32
C ILE A 345 16.91 -7.07 -14.11
N THR A 346 18.20 -7.34 -14.04
CA THR A 346 19.26 -6.35 -13.81
C THR A 346 20.28 -6.37 -14.93
N LEU A 347 21.10 -5.33 -15.02
CA LEU A 347 22.40 -5.47 -15.69
C LEU A 347 23.20 -6.61 -15.05
N LYS A 348 24.04 -7.25 -15.85
CA LYS A 348 24.84 -8.41 -15.40
C LYS A 348 25.77 -8.06 -14.24
N ASP A 349 26.37 -6.88 -14.33
CA ASP A 349 27.35 -6.37 -13.35
C ASP A 349 26.68 -5.41 -12.36
N THR A 350 27.30 -5.28 -11.20
CA THR A 350 26.97 -4.34 -10.13
C THR A 350 27.96 -3.19 -10.11
N PHE A 351 27.55 -2.03 -9.58
CA PHE A 351 28.33 -0.80 -9.66
C PHE A 351 28.26 0.01 -8.36
N ALA A 352 29.31 0.79 -8.06
CA ALA A 352 29.22 1.79 -6.99
C ALA A 352 28.07 2.79 -7.25
N GLU A 353 27.40 3.26 -6.20
CA GLU A 353 26.18 4.07 -6.30
C GLU A 353 26.25 5.25 -7.30
N PRO A 354 27.30 6.10 -7.31
CA PRO A 354 27.37 7.22 -8.25
C PRO A 354 27.47 6.76 -9.71
N MET A 355 28.17 5.65 -9.95
CA MET A 355 28.32 5.04 -11.26
C MET A 355 27.01 4.38 -11.70
N ALA A 356 26.35 3.61 -10.82
CA ALA A 356 25.06 2.99 -11.12
C ALA A 356 24.02 4.03 -11.56
N LYS A 357 23.93 5.17 -10.86
CA LYS A 357 23.02 6.27 -11.21
C LYS A 357 23.36 6.91 -12.56
N SER A 358 24.64 7.18 -12.79
CA SER A 358 25.12 7.81 -14.03
C SER A 358 24.91 6.89 -15.24
N LEU A 359 25.28 5.61 -15.10
CA LEU A 359 25.11 4.59 -16.11
C LEU A 359 23.63 4.35 -16.44
N THR A 360 22.78 4.24 -15.42
CA THR A 360 21.32 4.09 -15.62
C THR A 360 20.77 5.24 -16.46
N LYS A 361 21.17 6.48 -16.16
CA LYS A 361 20.74 7.65 -16.93
C LYS A 361 21.23 7.59 -18.37
N GLU A 362 22.52 7.34 -18.58
CA GLU A 362 23.12 7.29 -19.91
C GLU A 362 22.51 6.21 -20.80
N MET A 363 22.29 5.01 -20.25
CA MET A 363 21.70 3.90 -21.00
C MET A 363 20.24 4.17 -21.37
N LYS A 364 19.47 4.86 -20.52
CA LYS A 364 18.11 5.33 -20.85
C LYS A 364 18.13 6.37 -21.97
N ASP A 365 19.00 7.37 -21.86
CA ASP A 365 19.11 8.45 -22.84
C ASP A 365 19.48 7.91 -24.24
N ARG A 366 20.21 6.79 -24.29
CA ARG A 366 20.56 6.06 -25.52
C ARG A 366 19.53 5.01 -25.95
N GLY A 367 18.46 4.80 -25.18
CA GLY A 367 17.43 3.78 -25.43
C GLY A 367 17.92 2.33 -25.27
N ALA A 368 19.06 2.10 -24.62
CA ALA A 368 19.64 0.78 -24.39
C ALA A 368 18.93 -0.01 -23.28
N ILE A 369 18.28 0.69 -22.35
CA ILE A 369 17.43 0.10 -21.30
C ILE A 369 16.10 0.88 -21.19
N PRO A 370 15.03 0.27 -20.65
CA PRO A 370 13.75 0.92 -20.44
C PRO A 370 13.83 2.21 -19.59
N ASN A 371 12.94 3.16 -19.89
CA ASN A 371 12.90 4.46 -19.21
C ASN A 371 12.52 4.37 -17.72
N ASP A 372 11.92 3.27 -17.28
CA ASP A 372 11.57 2.96 -15.90
C ASP A 372 12.67 2.18 -15.16
N ALA A 373 13.79 1.84 -15.80
CA ALA A 373 14.93 1.19 -15.14
C ALA A 373 15.48 2.01 -13.96
N TYR A 374 16.00 1.41 -12.89
CA TYR A 374 16.51 2.17 -11.74
C TYR A 374 17.66 1.47 -11.03
N SER A 375 18.48 2.26 -10.34
CA SER A 375 19.55 1.73 -9.48
C SER A 375 19.01 1.33 -8.11
N THR A 376 19.36 0.15 -7.61
CA THR A 376 18.91 -0.38 -6.31
C THR A 376 20.01 -1.17 -5.62
N ASN A 377 20.00 -1.24 -4.29
CA ASN A 377 20.93 -2.06 -3.50
C ASN A 377 20.60 -3.56 -3.53
N GLY A 378 19.44 -3.94 -4.09
CA GLY A 378 19.11 -5.35 -4.32
C GLY A 378 18.85 -6.17 -3.05
N ASN A 379 18.62 -5.54 -1.88
CA ASN A 379 18.43 -6.24 -0.59
C ASN A 379 17.32 -7.31 -0.59
N THR A 380 16.36 -7.22 -1.52
CA THR A 380 15.27 -8.18 -1.67
C THR A 380 15.58 -9.30 -2.67
N TYR A 381 16.76 -9.30 -3.30
CA TYR A 381 17.17 -10.32 -4.26
C TYR A 381 17.72 -11.53 -3.53
N VAL A 382 17.16 -12.69 -3.81
CA VAL A 382 17.40 -13.94 -3.11
C VAL A 382 18.54 -14.73 -3.74
N ARG A 383 18.50 -14.87 -5.07
CA ARG A 383 19.55 -15.52 -5.86
C ARG A 383 19.40 -15.21 -7.32
N ARG A 384 20.51 -15.28 -8.06
CA ARG A 384 20.49 -15.30 -9.52
C ARG A 384 19.88 -16.62 -10.00
N VAL A 385 18.94 -16.54 -10.95
CA VAL A 385 18.22 -17.70 -11.51
C VAL A 385 18.45 -17.88 -13.01
N CYS A 386 18.91 -16.84 -13.70
CA CYS A 386 19.30 -16.86 -15.12
C CYS A 386 20.17 -15.63 -15.40
N CYS A 387 20.99 -15.53 -16.44
CA CYS A 387 21.65 -16.55 -17.25
C CYS A 387 23.13 -16.11 -17.29
N ASN A 388 24.09 -17.03 -17.44
CA ASN A 388 25.52 -16.68 -17.39
C ASN A 388 26.01 -15.93 -18.62
#